data_AF-A0A099ZEQ8-F1
#
_entry.id   AF-A0A099ZEQ8-F1
#
_cell.length_a   1.000
_cell.length_b   1.000
_cell.length_c   1.000
_cell.angle_alpha   90.00
_cell.angle_beta   90.00
_cell.angle_gamma   90.00
#
_symmetry.space_group_name_H-M   'P 1'
#
loop_
_entity.id
_entity.type
_entity.pdbx_description
1 polymer ?
#
loop_
_entity_poly.entity_id
_entity_poly.type
_entity_poly.pdbx_seq_one_letter_code
_entity_poly.pdbx_strand_id
1 'polypeptide(L)' 'QLYRDARECLTLLSQRLGSQKFFFGDSPASLDALVFSRLAPLLKAKLPNGKLQQHLKSLQNLCNHCAAILSLYFPWDGGE' A
#
# COMPACT_ATOMS: atom_id res chain seq x y z
N GLN A 1 21.93 1.01 -1.32
CA GLN A 1 21.29 1.34 -2.61
C GLN A 1 19.84 0.88 -2.62
N LEU A 2 19.58 -0.44 -2.63
CA LEU A 2 18.21 -1.01 -2.65
C LEU A 2 17.20 -0.37 -1.68
N TYR A 3 17.59 -0.13 -0.42
CA TYR A 3 16.70 0.52 0.56
C TYR A 3 16.29 1.95 0.15
N ARG A 4 17.25 2.72 -0.36
CA ARG A 4 17.02 4.09 -0.83
C ARG A 4 16.04 4.07 -1.99
N ASP A 5 16.27 3.18 -2.96
CA ASP A 5 15.45 3.06 -4.15
C ASP A 5 14.02 2.62 -3.78
N ALA A 6 13.87 1.67 -2.86
CA ALA A 6 12.56 1.26 -2.36
C ALA A 6 11.83 2.42 -1.66
N ARG A 7 12.53 3.21 -0.84
CA ARG A 7 11.96 4.36 -0.14
C ARG A 7 11.50 5.44 -1.14
N GLU A 8 12.30 5.70 -2.17
CA GLU A 8 11.98 6.64 -3.24
C GLU A 8 10.78 6.17 -4.06
N CYS A 9 10.73 4.89 -4.43
CA CYS A 9 9.57 4.28 -5.08
C CYS A 9 8.27 4.45 -4.27
N LEU A 10 8.32 4.25 -2.94
CA LEU A 10 7.16 4.49 -2.09
C LEU A 10 6.70 5.95 -2.12
N THR A 11 7.65 6.89 -2.08
CA THR A 11 7.35 8.32 -2.18
C THR A 11 6.74 8.66 -3.54
N LEU A 12 7.26 8.14 -4.65
CA LEU A 12 6.73 8.35 -5.99
C LEU A 12 5.33 7.74 -6.16
N LEU A 13 5.09 6.54 -5.60
CA LEU A 13 3.75 5.92 -5.59
C LEU A 13 2.75 6.78 -4.80
N SER A 14 3.15 7.29 -3.63
CA SER A 14 2.31 8.17 -2.82
C SER A 14 1.99 9.48 -3.56
N GLN A 15 2.98 10.10 -4.21
CA GLN A 15 2.78 11.29 -5.03
C GLN A 15 1.85 11.01 -6.22
N ARG A 16 2.02 9.87 -6.89
CA ARG A 16 1.19 9.48 -8.04
C ARG A 16 -0.26 9.19 -7.66
N LEU A 17 -0.48 8.56 -6.50
CA LEU A 17 -1.81 8.31 -5.98
C LEU A 17 -2.48 9.63 -5.55
N GLY A 18 -1.72 10.55 -4.98
CA GLY A 18 -2.23 11.85 -4.53
C GLY A 18 -3.36 11.70 -3.51
N SER A 19 -4.49 12.35 -3.78
CA SER A 19 -5.73 12.26 -3.02
C SER A 19 -6.70 11.18 -3.51
N GLN A 20 -6.36 10.47 -4.58
CA GLN A 20 -7.25 9.47 -5.17
C GLN A 20 -7.26 8.18 -4.33
N LYS A 21 -8.38 7.45 -4.41
CA LYS A 21 -8.53 6.14 -3.77
C LYS A 21 -7.75 5.04 -4.53
N PHE A 22 -7.71 5.14 -5.86
CA PHE A 22 -7.02 4.22 -6.77
C PHE A 22 -6.19 4.98 -7.80
N PHE A 23 -5.20 4.32 -8.41
CA PHE A 23 -4.21 4.97 -9.28
C PHE A 23 -4.78 5.54 -10.59
N PHE A 24 -5.94 5.06 -11.03
CA PHE A 24 -6.58 5.47 -12.29
C PHE A 24 -8.03 5.95 -12.11
N GLY A 25 -8.37 6.48 -10.94
CA GLY A 25 -9.67 7.10 -10.67
C GLY A 25 -10.46 6.37 -9.58
N ASP A 26 -11.74 6.14 -9.82
CA ASP A 26 -12.68 5.68 -8.80
C ASP A 26 -12.85 4.15 -8.74
N SER A 27 -12.25 3.42 -9.69
CA SER A 27 -12.25 1.96 -9.71
C SER A 27 -10.83 1.39 -9.65
N PRO A 28 -10.61 0.27 -8.93
CA PRO A 28 -9.32 -0.41 -8.92
C PRO A 28 -8.92 -0.91 -10.32
N ALA A 29 -7.64 -0.81 -10.64
CA ALA A 29 -7.03 -1.36 -11.85
C ALA A 29 -5.90 -2.34 -11.50
N SER A 30 -5.31 -2.95 -12.53
CA SER A 30 -4.22 -3.93 -12.35
C SER A 30 -3.02 -3.36 -11.57
N LEU A 31 -2.75 -2.06 -11.69
CA LEU A 31 -1.69 -1.40 -10.92
C LEU A 31 -2.01 -1.40 -9.42
N ASP A 32 -3.25 -1.15 -9.03
CA ASP A 32 -3.68 -1.18 -7.63
C ASP A 32 -3.44 -2.56 -7.00
N ALA A 33 -3.81 -3.64 -7.70
CA ALA A 33 -3.53 -5.01 -7.26
C ALA A 33 -2.02 -5.28 -7.12
N LEU A 34 -1.23 -4.79 -8.09
CA LEU A 34 0.23 -4.95 -8.11
C LEU A 34 0.93 -4.18 -6.98
N VAL A 35 0.45 -2.98 -6.67
CA VAL A 35 0.95 -2.17 -5.56
C VAL A 35 0.51 -2.79 -4.23
N PHE A 36 -0.77 -3.12 -4.09
CA PHE A 36 -1.34 -3.76 -2.92
C PHE A 36 -0.58 -5.02 -2.51
N SER A 37 -0.33 -5.94 -3.45
CA SER A 37 0.38 -7.21 -3.17
C SER A 37 1.78 -7.02 -2.58
N ARG A 38 2.44 -5.88 -2.85
CA ARG A 38 3.74 -5.53 -2.26
C ARG A 38 3.60 -4.80 -0.93
N LEU A 39 2.66 -3.85 -0.84
CA LEU A 39 2.52 -2.99 0.32
C LEU A 39 1.83 -3.68 1.50
N ALA A 40 0.82 -4.52 1.26
CA ALA A 40 0.06 -5.15 2.33
C ALA A 40 0.91 -6.09 3.20
N PRO A 41 1.74 -7.00 2.64
CA PRO A 41 2.66 -7.79 3.45
C PRO A 41 3.67 -6.91 4.19
N LEU A 42 4.23 -5.89 3.53
CA LEU A 42 5.19 -4.98 4.15
C LEU A 42 4.57 -4.22 5.35
N LEU A 43 3.28 -3.86 5.28
CA LEU A 43 2.57 -3.21 6.39
C LEU A 43 2.31 -4.14 7.58
N LYS A 44 2.05 -5.42 7.33
CA LYS A 44 1.57 -6.39 8.33
C LYS A 44 2.68 -7.27 8.91
N ALA A 45 3.74 -7.54 8.15
CA ALA A 45 4.81 -8.42 8.57
C ALA A 45 5.56 -7.86 9.79
N LYS A 46 5.93 -8.77 10.71
CA LYS A 46 6.87 -8.48 11.80
C LYS A 46 8.29 -8.58 11.22
N LEU A 47 8.91 -7.44 10.98
CA LEU A 47 10.25 -7.37 10.38
C LEU A 47 11.31 -7.09 11.45
N PRO A 48 12.51 -7.71 11.34
CA PRO A 48 13.63 -7.41 12.24
C PRO A 48 14.13 -5.96 12.07
N ASN A 49 13.91 -5.35 10.89
CA ASN A 49 14.18 -3.94 10.63
C ASN A 49 12.94 -3.27 10.04
N GLY A 50 12.35 -2.36 10.82
CA GLY A 50 11.10 -1.68 10.47
C GLY A 50 11.26 -0.37 9.71
N LYS A 51 12.46 0.08 9.33
CA LYS A 51 12.64 1.44 8.78
C LYS A 51 11.82 1.69 7.50
N LEU A 52 11.78 0.72 6.58
CA LEU A 52 11.00 0.86 5.34
C LEU A 52 9.50 0.81 5.64
N GLN A 53 9.09 -0.07 6.56
CA GLN A 53 7.71 -0.16 7.03
C GLN A 53 7.28 1.15 7.73
N GLN A 54 8.16 1.80 8.49
CA GLN A 54 7.90 3.10 9.12
C GLN A 54 7.70 4.20 8.08
N HIS A 55 8.54 4.26 7.04
CA HIS A 55 8.35 5.21 5.93
C HIS A 55 7.05 4.95 5.18
N LEU A 56 6.70 3.68 4.92
CA LEU A 56 5.39 3.35 4.34
C LEU A 56 4.24 3.81 5.25
N LYS A 57 4.33 3.57 6.56
CA LYS A 57 3.32 3.99 7.54
C LYS A 57 3.15 5.51 7.63
N SER A 58 4.19 6.31 7.33
CA SER A 58 4.06 7.77 7.26
C SER A 58 3.36 8.27 5.99
N LEU A 59 3.19 7.42 4.97
CA LEU A 59 2.49 7.73 3.72
C LEU A 59 1.02 7.28 3.84
N GLN A 60 0.22 8.08 4.56
CA GLN A 60 -1.14 7.69 4.95
C GLN A 60 -2.05 7.36 3.77
N ASN A 61 -1.87 8.01 2.61
CA ASN A 61 -2.65 7.73 1.41
C ASN A 61 -2.42 6.30 0.88
N LEU A 62 -1.19 5.79 0.92
CA LEU A 62 -0.88 4.40 0.57
C LEU A 62 -1.44 3.40 1.60
N CYS A 63 -1.42 3.76 2.88
CA CYS A 63 -2.06 2.95 3.92
C CYS A 63 -3.57 2.84 3.69
N ASN A 64 -4.22 3.96 3.40
CA ASN A 64 -5.66 4.02 3.12
C ASN A 64 -6.01 3.27 1.83
N HIS A 65 -5.18 3.38 0.79
CA HIS A 65 -5.30 2.62 -0.45
C HIS A 65 -5.30 1.11 -0.18
N CYS A 66 -4.34 0.60 0.60
CA CYS A 66 -4.30 -0.81 0.98
C CYS A 66 -5.54 -1.25 1.77
N ALA A 67 -6.01 -0.41 2.70
CA ALA A 67 -7.23 -0.69 3.46
C ALA A 67 -8.48 -0.73 2.56
N ALA A 68 -8.57 0.16 1.57
CA ALA A 68 -9.65 0.18 0.60
C ALA A 68 -9.69 -1.09 -0.26
N ILE A 69 -8.54 -1.56 -0.77
CA ILE A 69 -8.45 -2.80 -1.54
C ILE A 69 -8.82 -4.02 -0.67
N LEU A 70 -8.33 -4.08 0.58
CA LEU A 70 -8.72 -5.13 1.53
C LEU A 70 -10.23 -5.17 1.75
N SER A 71 -10.85 -4.02 2.05
CA SER A 71 -12.29 -3.95 2.30
C SER A 71 -13.12 -4.32 1.09
N LEU A 72 -12.64 -4.09 -0.14
CA LEU A 72 -13.39 -4.31 -1.36
C LEU A 72 -13.30 -5.76 -1.85
N TYR A 73 -12.13 -6.39 -1.75
CA TYR A 73 -11.86 -7.71 -2.34
C TYR A 73 -11.58 -8.81 -1.32
N PHE A 74 -11.31 -8.45 -0.07
CA PHE A 74 -11.07 -9.39 1.02
C PHE A 74 -11.89 -8.99 2.27
N PRO A 75 -13.22 -8.75 2.12
CA PRO A 75 -14.06 -8.50 3.28
C PRO A 75 -13.94 -9.69 4.24
N TRP A 76 -13.80 -9.40 5.53
CA TRP A 76 -13.80 -10.44 6.54
C TRP A 76 -15.24 -10.86 6.74
N ASP A 77 -15.63 -12.01 6.18
CA ASP A 77 -17.02 -12.49 6.22
C ASP A 77 -17.45 -13.03 7.59
N GLY A 78 -16.64 -12.85 8.64
CA GLY A 78 -16.92 -13.38 9.97
C GLY A 78 -17.02 -14.89 9.91
N GLY A 79 -15.88 -15.57 9.96
CA GLY A 79 -15.84 -17.04 9.91
C GLY A 79 -16.89 -17.66 10.82
N GLU A 80 -17.76 -18.46 10.22
CA GLU A 80 -18.50 -19.51 10.94
C GLU A 80 -17.53 -20.48 11.61
#